data_AF-A0A2D6GXX1-F1
#
_entry.id   AF-A0A2D6GXX1-F1
#
_cell.length_a   1.000
_cell.length_b   1.000
_cell.length_c   1.000
_cell.angle_alpha   90.00
_cell.angle_beta   90.00
_cell.angle_gamma   90.00
#
_symmetry.space_group_name_H-M   'P 1'
#
loop_
_entity.id
_entity.type
_entity.pdbx_description
1 polymer ?
#
loop_
_entity_poly.entity_id
_entity_poly.type
_entity_poly.pdbx_seq_one_letter_code
_entity_poly.pdbx_strand_id
1 'polypeptide(L)'
;MILLPRALVRRLKRWGYYIPAYRYTHRSLMKAFYFHEVFGEIKNVDGDVVECGVGYGNSIVILGSLVDLNKKERRVIGFDSFEGFPDTNEDWSRAAHFKGANVKRVEKRIESAKLPIKIKLIKGFLRIPLNHIMEK
;
A
#
# COMPACT_ATOMS: atom_id res chain seq x y z
N MET A 1 -11.97 -2.03 -22.55
CA MET A 1 -12.53 -1.34 -21.36
C MET A 1 -13.81 -0.63 -21.79
N ILE A 2 -14.99 -1.11 -21.37
CA ILE A 2 -16.27 -0.49 -21.77
C ILE A 2 -16.58 0.65 -20.80
N LEU A 3 -16.51 1.89 -21.28
CA LEU A 3 -16.96 3.06 -20.55
C LEU A 3 -18.49 3.11 -20.58
N LEU A 4 -19.14 2.70 -19.49
CA LEU A 4 -20.59 2.83 -19.35
C LEU A 4 -20.95 4.27 -18.96
N PRO A 5 -21.94 4.90 -19.64
CA PRO A 5 -22.46 6.20 -19.24
C PRO A 5 -22.89 6.22 -17.77
N ARG A 6 -22.66 7.32 -17.04
CA ARG A 6 -23.01 7.45 -15.61
C ARG A 6 -24.47 7.12 -15.33
N ALA A 7 -25.38 7.47 -16.25
CA ALA A 7 -26.80 7.13 -16.16
C ALA A 7 -27.04 5.61 -16.17
N LEU A 8 -26.31 4.88 -17.01
CA LEU A 8 -26.41 3.42 -17.13
C LEU A 8 -25.86 2.72 -15.89
N VAL A 9 -24.73 3.18 -15.34
CA VAL A 9 -24.18 2.64 -14.08
C VAL A 9 -25.16 2.81 -12.92
N ARG A 10 -25.85 3.96 -12.82
CA ARG A 10 -26.89 4.17 -11.80
C ARG A 10 -28.07 3.20 -11.99
N ARG A 11 -28.49 2.99 -13.24
CA ARG A 11 -29.62 2.10 -13.56
C ARG A 11 -29.31 0.64 -13.25
N LEU A 12 -28.11 0.18 -13.58
CA LEU A 12 -27.63 -1.16 -13.26
C LEU A 12 -27.52 -1.40 -11.75
N LYS A 13 -27.01 -0.43 -10.98
CA LYS A 13 -27.00 -0.51 -9.51
C LYS A 13 -28.40 -0.64 -8.92
N ARG A 14 -29.38 0.08 -9.47
CA ARG A 14 -30.80 0.00 -9.06
C ARG A 14 -31.41 -1.38 -9.36
N TRP A 15 -30.90 -2.10 -10.37
CA TRP A 15 -31.29 -3.47 -10.69
C TRP A 15 -30.49 -4.54 -9.93
N GLY A 16 -29.77 -4.15 -8.87
CA GLY A 16 -29.03 -5.11 -8.03
C GLY A 16 -27.68 -5.54 -8.60
N TYR A 17 -27.24 -4.99 -9.74
CA TYR A 17 -25.91 -5.27 -10.27
C TYR A 17 -24.85 -4.53 -9.45
N TYR A 18 -23.93 -5.29 -8.84
CA TYR A 18 -22.73 -4.75 -8.20
C TYR A 18 -21.74 -4.29 -9.29
N ILE A 19 -21.69 -2.98 -9.53
CA ILE A 19 -20.66 -2.37 -10.37
C ILE A 19 -19.57 -1.82 -9.45
N PRO A 20 -18.42 -2.51 -9.29
CA PRO A 20 -17.31 -1.97 -8.56
C PRO A 20 -16.82 -0.70 -9.27
N ALA A 21 -16.96 0.44 -8.61
CA ALA A 21 -16.42 1.69 -9.10
C ALA A 21 -14.92 1.72 -8.80
N TYR A 22 -14.13 1.08 -9.65
CA TYR A 22 -12.67 1.20 -9.59
C TYR A 22 -12.28 2.61 -10.03
N ARG A 23 -12.18 3.54 -9.07
CA ARG A 23 -11.68 4.89 -9.31
C ARG A 23 -10.16 4.89 -9.16
N TYR A 24 -9.46 4.60 -10.25
CA TYR A 24 -8.04 4.91 -10.34
C TYR A 24 -7.88 6.38 -10.74
N THR A 25 -7.05 7.10 -10.01
CA THR A 25 -6.63 8.46 -10.42
C THR A 25 -5.35 8.36 -11.25
N HIS A 26 -5.07 9.36 -12.09
CA HIS A 26 -3.79 9.45 -12.79
C HIS A 26 -2.61 9.29 -11.81
N ARG A 27 -2.68 9.94 -10.65
CA ARG A 27 -1.68 9.82 -9.57
C ARG A 27 -1.51 8.39 -9.05
N SER A 28 -2.63 7.65 -8.89
CA SER A 28 -2.60 6.25 -8.45
C SER A 28 -1.93 5.36 -9.49
N LEU A 29 -2.22 5.58 -10.77
CA LEU A 29 -1.64 4.82 -11.88
C LEU A 29 -0.14 5.11 -12.02
N MET A 30 0.26 6.38 -11.98
CA MET A 30 1.67 6.78 -12.02
C MET A 30 2.46 6.20 -10.84
N LYS A 31 1.85 6.14 -9.65
CA LYS A 31 2.48 5.49 -8.49
C LYS A 31 2.67 3.99 -8.72
N ALA A 32 1.66 3.30 -9.27
CA ALA A 32 1.78 1.88 -9.57
C ALA A 32 2.86 1.60 -10.63
N PHE A 33 2.92 2.44 -11.68
CA PHE A 33 3.95 2.35 -12.70
C PHE A 33 5.35 2.59 -12.13
N TYR A 34 5.53 3.61 -11.29
CA TYR A 34 6.79 3.86 -10.59
C TYR A 34 7.27 2.65 -9.79
N PHE A 35 6.38 2.05 -8.98
CA PHE A 35 6.75 0.85 -8.22
C PHE A 35 7.03 -0.35 -9.11
N HIS A 36 6.35 -0.51 -10.24
CA HIS A 36 6.63 -1.55 -11.21
C HIS A 36 8.07 -1.43 -11.76
N GLU A 37 8.49 -0.22 -12.15
CA GLU A 37 9.85 0.01 -12.66
C GLU A 37 10.92 -0.31 -11.60
N VAL A 38 10.77 0.22 -10.38
CA VAL A 38 11.71 -0.05 -9.28
C VAL A 38 11.73 -1.54 -8.92
N PHE A 39 10.58 -2.20 -8.94
CA PHE A 39 10.50 -3.64 -8.69
C PHE A 39 11.20 -4.46 -9.78
N GLY A 40 11.20 -3.98 -11.03
CA GLY A 40 11.92 -4.58 -12.14
C GLY A 40 13.43 -4.66 -11.92
N GLU A 41 14.01 -3.66 -11.25
CA GLU A 41 15.45 -3.62 -10.92
C GLU A 41 15.85 -4.73 -9.96
N ILE A 42 14.95 -5.14 -9.06
CA ILE A 42 15.21 -6.16 -8.04
C ILE A 42 14.71 -7.56 -8.42
N LYS A 43 14.22 -7.78 -9.66
CA LYS A 43 13.60 -9.05 -10.08
C LYS A 43 14.48 -10.28 -9.81
N ASN A 44 15.81 -10.14 -9.96
CA ASN A 44 16.78 -11.21 -9.78
C ASN A 44 17.44 -11.22 -8.39
N VAL A 45 17.11 -10.26 -7.53
CA VAL A 45 17.65 -10.17 -6.17
C VAL A 45 16.75 -10.97 -5.23
N ASP A 46 17.31 -11.89 -4.45
CA ASP A 46 16.55 -12.63 -3.45
C ASP A 46 16.35 -11.82 -2.17
N GLY A 47 15.27 -12.11 -1.46
CA GLY A 47 14.90 -11.42 -0.22
C GLY A 47 13.52 -10.76 -0.25
N ASP A 48 13.17 -10.19 0.90
CA ASP A 48 11.85 -9.63 1.18
C ASP A 48 11.72 -8.16 0.76
N VAL A 49 10.47 -7.70 0.64
CA VAL A 49 10.14 -6.29 0.37
C VAL A 49 9.69 -5.63 1.66
N VAL A 50 10.38 -4.57 2.06
CA VAL A 50 10.05 -3.78 3.26
C VAL A 50 9.68 -2.35 2.85
N GLU A 51 8.49 -1.90 3.23
CA GLU A 51 8.08 -0.49 3.13
C GLU A 51 8.26 0.20 4.49
N CYS A 52 9.09 1.23 4.53
CA CYS A 52 9.28 2.08 5.71
C CYS A 52 8.44 3.34 5.56
N GLY A 53 7.39 3.50 6.37
CA GLY A 53 6.40 4.57 6.23
C GLY A 53 5.24 4.17 5.32
N VAL A 54 4.42 3.23 5.79
CA VAL A 54 3.23 2.71 5.09
C VAL A 54 2.14 3.79 4.89
N GLY A 55 2.02 4.72 5.84
CA GLY A 55 1.03 5.79 5.85
C GLY A 55 -0.40 5.26 5.74
N TYR A 56 -1.07 5.57 4.62
CA TYR A 56 -2.42 5.07 4.35
C TYR A 56 -2.45 3.67 3.71
N GLY A 57 -1.32 3.04 3.39
CA GLY A 57 -1.29 1.67 2.85
C GLY A 57 -1.68 1.55 1.38
N ASN A 58 -1.62 2.63 0.59
CA ASN A 58 -1.88 2.53 -0.85
C ASN A 58 -0.71 1.88 -1.59
N SER A 59 0.53 2.18 -1.20
CA SER A 59 1.76 1.65 -1.80
C SER A 59 2.00 0.19 -1.39
N ILE A 60 1.79 -0.16 -0.13
CA ILE A 60 1.99 -1.55 0.33
C ILE A 60 1.11 -2.56 -0.41
N VAL A 61 -0.11 -2.16 -0.81
CA VAL A 61 -0.99 -2.99 -1.64
C VAL A 61 -0.41 -3.17 -3.04
N ILE A 62 0.16 -2.12 -3.63
CA ILE A 62 0.83 -2.20 -4.94
C ILE A 62 2.03 -3.13 -4.85
N LEU A 63 2.90 -2.97 -3.84
CA LEU A 63 4.05 -3.83 -3.61
C LEU A 63 3.62 -5.29 -3.43
N GLY A 64 2.54 -5.53 -2.70
CA GLY A 64 1.97 -6.86 -2.54
C GLY A 64 1.47 -7.48 -3.86
N SER A 65 0.80 -6.70 -4.70
CA SER A 65 0.44 -7.14 -6.06
C SER A 65 1.67 -7.45 -6.92
N LEU A 66 2.74 -6.66 -6.84
CA LEU A 66 3.94 -6.89 -7.64
C LEU A 66 4.70 -8.15 -7.20
N VAL A 67 4.77 -8.42 -5.89
CA VAL A 67 5.35 -9.68 -5.37
C VAL A 67 4.57 -10.89 -5.86
N ASP A 68 3.24 -10.85 -5.77
CA ASP A 68 2.37 -11.92 -6.28
C ASP A 68 2.59 -12.17 -7.79
N LEU A 69 2.64 -11.10 -8.59
CA LEU A 69 2.89 -11.18 -10.03
C LEU A 69 4.26 -11.76 -10.39
N ASN A 70 5.28 -11.52 -9.56
CA ASN A 70 6.64 -12.02 -9.82
C ASN A 70 6.79 -13.51 -9.48
N LYS A 71 5.84 -14.12 -8.76
CA LYS A 71 5.84 -15.53 -8.36
C LYS A 71 7.09 -15.99 -7.60
N LYS A 72 7.85 -15.05 -7.03
CA LYS A 72 8.92 -15.34 -6.08
C LYS A 72 8.35 -15.42 -4.68
N GLU A 73 8.87 -16.33 -3.86
CA GLU A 73 8.56 -16.37 -2.44
C GLU A 73 9.25 -15.19 -1.72
N ARG A 74 8.60 -14.02 -1.75
CA ARG A 74 9.01 -12.85 -0.97
C ARG A 74 7.92 -12.52 0.04
N ARG A 75 8.33 -12.13 1.25
CA ARG A 75 7.42 -11.51 2.22
C ARG A 75 7.30 -10.03 1.91
N VAL A 76 6.14 -9.47 2.23
CA VAL A 76 5.90 -8.02 2.20
C VAL A 76 5.68 -7.54 3.61
N ILE A 77 6.53 -6.62 4.06
CA ILE A 77 6.56 -6.11 5.43
C ILE A 77 6.35 -4.61 5.38
N GLY A 78 5.34 -4.11 6.08
CA GLY A 78 5.08 -2.69 6.26
C GLY A 78 5.47 -2.23 7.65
N PHE A 79 6.43 -1.34 7.75
CA PHE A 79 6.86 -0.75 9.02
C PHE A 79 6.40 0.70 9.11
N ASP A 80 5.62 1.03 10.16
CA ASP A 80 5.16 2.40 10.40
C ASP A 80 4.80 2.58 11.89
N SER A 81 4.91 3.80 12.40
CA SER A 81 4.40 4.12 13.74
C SER A 81 2.87 4.08 13.78
N PHE A 82 2.23 4.43 12.66
CA PHE A 82 0.81 4.77 12.54
C PHE A 82 0.37 5.86 13.52
N GLU A 83 1.33 6.68 13.97
CA GLU A 83 1.15 7.77 14.93
C GLU A 83 1.62 9.12 14.33
N GLY A 84 2.07 9.10 13.07
CA GLY A 84 2.70 10.25 12.42
C GLY A 84 4.20 10.30 12.69
N PHE A 85 4.81 11.45 12.40
CA PHE A 85 6.23 11.68 12.63
C PHE A 85 6.51 11.96 14.11
N PRO A 86 7.68 11.55 14.62
CA PRO A 86 8.07 11.87 15.99
C PRO A 86 8.30 13.38 16.14
N ASP A 87 8.10 13.90 17.35
CA ASP A 87 8.51 15.26 17.69
C ASP A 87 10.05 15.36 17.60
N THR A 88 10.54 16.30 16.79
CA THR A 88 11.97 16.57 16.61
C THR A 88 12.20 18.08 16.52
N ASN A 89 13.44 18.51 16.79
CA ASN A 89 13.85 19.92 16.66
C ASN A 89 14.09 20.36 15.21
N GLU A 90 13.85 19.48 14.24
CA GLU A 90 14.04 19.74 12.82
C GLU A 90 12.75 20.29 12.18
N ASP A 91 12.89 21.06 11.10
CA ASP A 91 11.74 21.58 10.37
C ASP A 91 11.05 20.47 9.56
N TRP A 92 10.11 19.81 10.22
CA TRP A 92 9.17 18.87 9.62
C TRP A 92 7.81 19.51 9.33
N SER A 93 7.75 20.79 8.98
CA SER A 93 6.48 21.49 8.67
C SER A 93 5.60 20.75 7.62
N ARG A 94 6.21 19.96 6.72
CA ARG A 94 5.50 19.08 5.77
C ARG A 94 4.97 17.77 6.36
N ALA A 95 5.44 17.34 7.53
CA ALA A 95 5.07 16.10 8.20
C ALA A 95 3.73 16.16 8.93
N ALA A 96 3.23 17.37 9.24
CA ALA A 96 1.97 17.57 9.95
C ALA A 96 0.76 16.90 9.26
N HIS A 97 0.86 16.68 7.94
CA HIS A 97 -0.19 16.04 7.12
C HIS A 97 -0.35 14.53 7.33
N PHE A 98 0.56 13.86 8.06
CA PHE A 98 0.56 12.40 8.19
C PHE A 98 -0.05 11.87 9.49
N LYS A 99 -0.64 12.73 10.33
CA LYS A 99 -1.34 12.36 11.59
C LYS A 99 -2.61 11.50 11.39
N GLY A 100 -3.00 11.19 10.15
CA GLY A 100 -4.22 10.44 9.83
C GLY A 100 -4.02 8.95 9.52
N ALA A 101 -2.78 8.46 9.51
CA ALA A 101 -2.49 7.04 9.35
C ALA A 101 -3.00 6.26 10.57
N ASN A 102 -3.68 5.14 10.35
CA ASN A 102 -4.23 4.31 11.41
C ASN A 102 -4.11 2.85 10.97
N VAL A 103 -3.46 2.02 11.79
CA VAL A 103 -3.18 0.62 11.46
C VAL A 103 -4.45 -0.15 11.04
N LYS A 104 -5.58 0.04 11.74
CA LYS A 104 -6.86 -0.62 11.40
C LYS A 104 -7.39 -0.24 10.02
N ARG A 105 -7.14 1.01 9.59
CA ARG A 105 -7.52 1.46 8.24
C ARG A 105 -6.63 0.85 7.17
N VAL A 106 -5.35 0.63 7.50
CA VAL A 106 -4.40 -0.04 6.61
C VAL A 106 -4.73 -1.52 6.50
N GLU A 107 -4.98 -2.20 7.61
CA GLU A 107 -5.42 -3.61 7.66
C GLU A 107 -6.68 -3.81 6.81
N LYS A 108 -7.73 -3.01 7.04
CA LYS A 108 -8.96 -3.07 6.23
C LYS A 108 -8.70 -2.85 4.73
N ARG A 109 -7.74 -1.98 4.38
CA ARG A 109 -7.36 -1.74 2.98
C ARG A 109 -6.66 -2.97 2.40
N ILE A 110 -5.73 -3.59 3.13
CA ILE A 110 -5.06 -4.84 2.73
C ILE A 110 -6.08 -5.96 2.55
N GLU A 111 -6.98 -6.16 3.52
CA GLU A 111 -8.07 -7.14 3.43
C GLU A 111 -8.96 -6.90 2.21
N SER A 112 -9.34 -5.64 1.95
CA SER A 112 -10.18 -5.28 0.81
C SER A 112 -9.49 -5.49 -0.54
N ALA A 113 -8.15 -5.48 -0.58
CA ALA A 113 -7.38 -5.75 -1.78
C ALA A 113 -7.40 -7.23 -2.18
N LYS A 114 -7.79 -8.14 -1.27
CA LYS A 114 -7.91 -9.58 -1.51
C LYS A 114 -6.67 -10.17 -2.17
N LEU A 115 -5.49 -9.74 -1.74
CA LEU A 115 -4.23 -10.25 -2.25
C LEU A 115 -4.06 -11.71 -1.80
N PRO A 116 -3.53 -12.58 -2.67
CA PRO A 116 -3.27 -13.99 -2.31
C PRO A 116 -2.10 -14.13 -1.33
N ILE A 117 -1.21 -13.15 -1.28
CA ILE A 117 -0.09 -13.10 -0.34
C ILE A 117 -0.48 -12.42 0.98
N LYS A 118 0.21 -12.78 2.06
CA LYS A 118 0.07 -12.11 3.35
C LYS A 118 1.05 -10.94 3.46
N ILE A 119 0.56 -9.80 3.94
CA ILE A 119 1.37 -8.62 4.28
C ILE A 119 1.48 -8.55 5.81
N LYS A 120 2.71 -8.47 6.35
CA LYS A 120 2.95 -8.26 7.78
C LYS A 120 3.09 -6.76 8.06
N LEU A 121 2.31 -6.23 9.00
CA LEU A 121 2.51 -4.87 9.50
C LEU A 121 3.27 -4.92 10.83
N ILE A 122 4.29 -4.08 10.96
CA ILE A 122 5.06 -3.92 12.19
C ILE A 122 4.89 -2.47 12.65
N LYS A 123 4.32 -2.32 13.85
CA LYS A 123 4.12 -1.00 14.46
C LYS A 123 5.38 -0.56 15.19
N GLY A 124 5.92 0.61 14.85
CA GLY A 124 7.03 1.23 15.57
C GLY A 124 7.63 2.44 14.87
N PHE A 125 8.37 3.25 15.61
CA PHE A 125 9.25 4.26 15.01
C PHE A 125 10.54 3.62 14.53
N LEU A 126 11.04 4.06 13.39
CA LEU A 126 12.27 3.55 12.79
C LEU A 126 13.47 4.17 13.51
N ARG A 127 13.68 3.78 14.76
CA ARG A 127 14.77 4.25 15.64
C ARG A 127 15.84 3.18 15.85
N ILE A 128 15.56 1.95 15.44
CA ILE A 128 16.43 0.79 15.60
C ILE A 128 16.77 0.27 14.19
N PRO A 129 18.01 -0.17 13.92
CA PRO A 129 18.36 -0.76 12.64
C PRO A 129 17.44 -1.94 12.28
N LEU A 130 17.13 -2.06 10.97
CA LEU A 130 16.12 -2.99 10.43
C LEU A 130 16.32 -4.45 10.82
N ASN A 131 17.56 -4.88 11.05
CA ASN A 131 17.91 -6.25 11.44
C ASN A 131 17.17 -6.70 12.70
N HIS A 132 17.03 -5.83 13.71
CA HIS A 132 16.32 -6.15 14.96
C HIS A 132 14.80 -6.18 14.79
N ILE A 133 14.28 -5.58 13.71
CA ILE A 133 12.84 -5.51 13.40
C ILE A 133 12.40 -6.79 12.68
N MET A 134 13.26 -7.36 11.83
CA MET A 134 12.94 -8.53 11.01
C MET A 134 12.99 -9.87 11.77
N GLU A 135 13.59 -9.91 12.96
CA GLU A 135 13.66 -11.09 13.84
C GLU A 135 12.42 -11.28 14.71
N LYS A 136 11.52 -10.28 14.77
CA LYS A 136 10.20 -10.33 15.45
C LYS A 136 9.09 -10.60 14.45
#